data_AF-A0A9P3KFE9-F1
#
_entry.id   AF-A0A9P3KFE9-F1
#
_cell.length_a   1.000
_cell.length_b   1.000
_cell.length_c   1.000
_cell.angle_alpha   90.00
_cell.angle_beta   90.00
_cell.angle_gamma   90.00
#
_symmetry.space_group_name_H-M   'P 1'
#
loop_
_entity.id
_entity.type
_entity.pdbx_description
1 polymer ?
#
loop_
_entity_poly.entity_id
_entity_poly.type
_entity_poly.pdbx_seq_one_letter_code
_entity_poly.pdbx_strand_id
1 'polypeptide(L)'
;MGHFIATHANTTTEETARMFFHRVAYLHGIPRTLDNDRDPKFTRKFWKELMRLLGTRLAMSSAYHPQTDGQTEPLNQIVEQLLRVACKDETSKWDQQLPLLEFSYNNATHSATRQTPFFLCYGWHPLTPQLLLVPAQPHHAAAAAAIVAIADPAPAAAAVAAAGAAAVAAVGAAATAA
;
A
#
# COMPACT_ATOMS: atom_id res chain seq x y z
N MET A 1 -0.65 -5.86 -6.44
CA MET A 1 -0.39 -4.41 -6.31
C MET A 1 1.11 -4.24 -6.12
N GLY A 2 1.72 -3.23 -6.74
CA GLY A 2 3.12 -2.87 -6.55
C GLY A 2 3.26 -1.55 -5.79
N HIS A 3 4.32 -1.42 -4.99
CA HIS A 3 4.72 -0.18 -4.35
C HIS A 3 6.13 0.19 -4.78
N PHE A 4 6.32 1.39 -5.30
CA PHE A 4 7.62 1.84 -5.80
C PHE A 4 8.15 2.93 -4.87
N ILE A 5 9.36 2.72 -4.37
CA ILE A 5 9.98 3.58 -3.38
C ILE A 5 11.36 3.95 -3.90
N ALA A 6 11.63 5.25 -4.03
CA ALA A 6 12.97 5.73 -4.38
C ALA A 6 13.93 5.43 -3.24
N THR A 7 15.02 4.76 -3.56
CA THR A 7 16.13 4.52 -2.62
C THR A 7 17.44 4.95 -3.27
N HIS A 8 18.39 5.39 -2.45
CA HIS A 8 19.74 5.74 -2.87
C HIS A 8 20.73 4.67 -2.43
N ALA A 9 21.91 4.62 -3.08
CA ALA A 9 22.96 3.68 -2.72
C ALA A 9 23.34 3.74 -1.22
N ASN A 10 23.25 4.93 -0.63
CA ASN A 10 23.61 5.19 0.77
C ASN A 10 22.41 5.08 1.74
N THR A 11 21.23 4.66 1.28
CA THR A 11 20.06 4.51 2.15
C THR A 11 20.36 3.54 3.28
N THR A 12 20.19 4.00 4.52
CA THR A 12 20.53 3.23 5.72
C THR A 12 19.50 2.12 5.99
N THR A 13 19.86 1.14 6.82
CA THR A 13 18.90 0.09 7.24
C THR A 13 17.69 0.68 7.96
N GLU A 14 17.87 1.75 8.73
CA GLU A 14 16.81 2.43 9.48
C GLU A 14 15.82 3.13 8.53
N GLU A 15 16.33 3.83 7.52
CA GLU A 15 15.53 4.44 6.46
C GLU A 15 14.75 3.39 5.67
N THR A 16 15.39 2.29 5.28
CA THR A 16 14.73 1.18 4.59
C THR A 16 13.60 0.58 5.44
N ALA A 17 13.83 0.36 6.75
CA ALA A 17 12.80 -0.13 7.65
C ALA A 17 11.63 0.84 7.75
N ARG A 18 11.90 2.15 7.90
CA ARG A 18 10.88 3.20 7.92
C ARG A 18 10.05 3.18 6.64
N MET A 19 10.71 3.12 5.48
CA MET A 19 10.03 3.05 4.18
C MET A 19 9.12 1.82 4.08
N PHE A 20 9.61 0.64 4.46
CA PHE A 20 8.81 -0.59 4.45
C PHE A 20 7.55 -0.44 5.33
N PHE A 21 7.69 0.08 6.55
CA PHE A 21 6.56 0.24 7.45
C PHE A 21 5.53 1.24 6.92
N HIS A 22 5.96 2.42 6.47
CA HIS A 22 5.03 3.46 6.02
C HIS A 22 4.39 3.18 4.66
N ARG A 23 5.10 2.50 3.75
CA ARG A 23 4.64 2.30 2.37
C ARG A 23 3.97 0.95 2.14
N VAL A 24 4.27 -0.06 2.97
CA VAL A 24 3.75 -1.41 2.79
C VAL A 24 2.95 -1.84 4.01
N ALA A 25 3.59 -1.91 5.18
CA ALA A 25 2.95 -2.48 6.37
C ALA A 25 1.72 -1.69 6.83
N TYR A 26 1.76 -0.36 6.72
CA TYR A 26 0.63 0.49 7.08
C TYR A 26 -0.59 0.29 6.17
N LEU A 27 -0.37 0.04 4.88
CA LEU A 27 -1.45 -0.09 3.90
C LEU A 27 -2.03 -1.50 3.84
N HIS A 28 -1.19 -2.53 4.03
CA HIS A 28 -1.55 -3.94 3.79
C HIS A 28 -1.41 -4.85 5.01
N GLY A 29 -0.89 -4.31 6.11
CA GLY A 29 -0.48 -5.10 7.26
C GLY A 29 0.87 -5.80 7.06
N ILE A 30 1.26 -6.59 8.06
CA ILE A 30 2.50 -7.34 8.03
C ILE A 30 2.32 -8.61 7.20
N PRO A 31 3.19 -8.87 6.20
CA PRO A 31 3.06 -10.05 5.36
C PRO A 31 3.38 -11.33 6.14
N ARG A 32 2.69 -12.42 5.79
CA ARG A 32 2.99 -13.76 6.35
C ARG A 32 4.33 -14.30 5.88
N THR A 33 4.72 -13.98 4.64
CA THR A 33 6.00 -14.36 4.06
C THR A 33 6.59 -13.13 3.38
N LEU A 34 7.86 -12.86 3.63
CA LEU A 34 8.61 -11.83 2.94
C LEU A 34 9.74 -12.53 2.18
N ASP A 35 9.68 -12.52 0.86
CA ASP A 35 10.81 -12.90 0.02
C ASP A 35 11.66 -11.65 -0.23
N ASN A 36 12.96 -11.78 -0.01
CA ASN A 36 13.89 -10.69 -0.21
C ASN A 36 15.25 -11.21 -0.64
N ASP A 37 15.96 -10.39 -1.40
CA ASP A 37 17.34 -10.67 -1.79
C ASP A 37 18.28 -10.70 -0.59
N ARG A 38 19.50 -11.21 -0.80
CA ARG A 38 20.53 -11.31 0.23
C ARG A 38 21.20 -9.98 0.58
N ASP A 39 20.52 -8.85 0.42
CA ASP A 39 21.04 -7.55 0.80
C ASP A 39 21.37 -7.54 2.31
N PRO A 40 22.57 -7.09 2.72
CA PRO A 40 22.99 -6.98 4.11
C PRO A 40 21.98 -6.32 5.04
N LYS A 41 21.17 -5.37 4.55
CA LYS A 41 20.14 -4.66 5.33
C LYS A 41 19.05 -5.60 5.86
N PHE A 42 18.67 -6.60 5.06
CA PHE A 42 17.61 -7.55 5.39
C PHE A 42 18.14 -8.89 5.92
N THR A 43 19.45 -9.13 5.84
CA THR A 43 20.08 -10.34 6.37
C THR A 43 20.65 -10.18 7.79
N ARG A 44 20.64 -8.95 8.36
CA ARG A 44 21.09 -8.68 9.74
C ARG A 44 20.27 -9.47 10.76
N LYS A 45 20.92 -9.85 11.86
CA LYS A 45 20.29 -10.59 12.97
C LYS A 45 19.05 -9.88 13.53
N PHE A 46 19.11 -8.55 13.65
CA PHE A 46 17.98 -7.74 14.10
C PHE A 46 16.75 -7.92 13.20
N TRP A 47 16.89 -7.81 11.88
CA TRP A 47 15.76 -7.94 10.94
C TRP A 47 15.14 -9.34 11.00
N LYS A 48 15.98 -10.38 11.05
CA LYS A 48 15.52 -11.77 11.20
C LYS A 48 14.71 -11.98 12.48
N GLU A 49 15.19 -11.44 13.59
CA GLU A 49 14.52 -11.57 14.88
C GLU A 49 13.22 -10.77 14.95
N LEU A 50 13.21 -9.56 14.38
CA LEU A 50 11.99 -8.74 14.28
C LEU A 50 10.90 -9.48 13.47
N MET A 51 11.24 -10.01 12.29
CA MET A 51 10.29 -10.74 11.47
C MET A 51 9.80 -12.03 12.15
N ARG A 52 10.67 -12.73 12.89
CA ARG A 52 10.28 -13.88 13.73
C ARG A 52 9.24 -13.49 14.78
N LEU A 53 9.43 -12.37 15.47
CA LEU A 53 8.48 -11.87 16.48
C LEU A 53 7.16 -11.41 15.86
N LEU A 54 7.19 -10.85 14.66
CA LEU A 54 5.99 -10.45 13.90
C LEU A 54 5.27 -11.63 13.24
N GLY A 55 5.82 -12.85 13.32
CA GLY A 55 5.25 -14.05 12.68
C GLY A 55 5.45 -14.10 11.16
N THR A 56 6.35 -13.28 10.61
CA THR A 56 6.70 -13.27 9.19
C THR A 56 7.79 -14.29 8.90
N ARG A 57 7.54 -15.18 7.95
CA ARG A 57 8.54 -16.08 7.40
C ARG A 57 9.41 -15.34 6.40
N LEU A 58 10.70 -15.22 6.67
CA LEU A 58 11.67 -14.73 5.70
C LEU A 58 12.05 -15.86 4.74
N ALA A 59 11.65 -15.72 3.47
CA ALA A 59 12.23 -16.46 2.36
C ALA A 59 13.39 -15.62 1.82
N MET A 60 14.53 -16.24 1.52
CA MET A 60 15.67 -15.54 0.94
C MET A 60 15.89 -16.16 -0.43
N SER A 61 15.81 -15.34 -1.47
CA SER A 61 16.17 -15.75 -2.83
C SER A 61 17.65 -16.23 -2.84
N SER A 62 17.94 -17.29 -3.58
CA SER A 62 19.32 -17.65 -3.88
C SER A 62 19.73 -16.94 -5.17
N ALA A 63 20.97 -16.45 -5.25
CA ALA A 63 21.51 -15.69 -6.38
C ALA A 63 21.45 -16.39 -7.76
N TYR A 64 20.92 -17.61 -7.83
CA TYR A 64 20.82 -18.45 -9.02
C TYR A 64 19.49 -19.24 -9.10
N HIS A 65 18.40 -18.81 -8.44
CA HIS A 65 17.07 -19.41 -8.63
C HIS A 65 16.02 -18.37 -9.04
N PRO A 66 15.80 -18.19 -10.36
CA PRO A 66 14.73 -17.35 -10.93
C PRO A 66 13.31 -17.76 -10.49
N GLN A 67 13.17 -18.95 -9.90
CA GLN A 67 11.86 -19.51 -9.54
C GLN A 67 11.24 -18.91 -8.27
N THR A 68 12.04 -18.32 -7.38
CA THR A 68 11.53 -17.67 -6.15
C THR A 68 11.24 -16.18 -6.39
N ASP A 69 12.07 -15.53 -7.21
CA ASP A 69 11.94 -14.12 -7.61
C ASP A 69 11.05 -13.92 -8.88
N GLY A 70 10.41 -14.98 -9.37
CA GLY A 70 9.73 -14.99 -10.67
C GLY A 70 8.47 -14.12 -10.78
N GLN A 71 7.96 -13.56 -9.66
CA GLN A 71 6.88 -12.58 -9.67
C GLN A 71 7.39 -11.13 -9.75
N THR A 72 8.59 -10.89 -9.23
CA THR A 72 9.23 -9.58 -9.13
C THR A 72 10.06 -9.27 -10.36
N GLU A 73 10.63 -10.28 -11.03
CA GLU A 73 11.36 -10.12 -12.30
C GLU A 73 10.51 -9.44 -13.41
N PRO A 74 9.27 -9.90 -13.73
CA PRO A 74 8.45 -9.23 -14.74
C PRO A 74 8.03 -7.82 -14.33
N LEU A 75 7.80 -7.61 -13.03
CA LEU A 75 7.47 -6.29 -12.49
C LEU A 75 8.63 -5.33 -12.69
N ASN A 76 9.86 -5.71 -12.31
CA ASN A 76 11.04 -4.86 -12.46
C ASN A 76 11.27 -4.47 -13.92
N GLN A 77 11.11 -5.40 -14.86
CA GLN A 77 11.21 -5.10 -16.29
C GLN A 77 10.17 -4.06 -16.75
N ILE A 78 8.91 -4.20 -16.31
CA ILE A 78 7.85 -3.23 -16.62
C ILE A 78 8.17 -1.87 -16.03
N VAL A 79 8.64 -1.81 -14.78
CA VAL A 79 9.00 -0.56 -14.11
C VAL A 79 10.17 0.12 -14.81
N GLU A 80 11.20 -0.63 -15.21
CA GLU A 80 12.31 -0.08 -15.98
C GLU A 80 11.85 0.50 -17.32
N GLN A 81 10.96 -0.21 -18.04
CA GLN A 81 10.43 0.27 -19.31
C GLN A 81 9.61 1.55 -19.12
N LEU A 82 8.75 1.59 -18.09
CA LEU A 82 7.97 2.77 -17.74
C LEU A 82 8.86 3.96 -17.37
N LEU A 83 9.92 3.73 -16.59
CA LEU A 83 10.90 4.76 -16.24
C LEU A 83 11.63 5.29 -17.47
N ARG A 84 12.04 4.43 -18.41
CA ARG A 84 12.68 4.86 -19.67
C ARG A 84 11.79 5.79 -20.49
N VAL A 85 10.49 5.55 -20.50
CA VAL A 85 9.52 6.39 -21.21
C VAL A 85 9.28 7.69 -20.45
N ALA A 86 9.02 7.62 -19.14
CA ALA A 86 8.69 8.78 -18.32
C ALA A 86 9.87 9.74 -18.14
N CYS A 87 11.10 9.23 -18.14
CA CYS A 87 12.32 10.00 -17.90
C CYS A 87 13.10 10.30 -19.20
N LYS A 88 12.48 10.13 -20.37
CA LYS A 88 13.14 10.32 -21.67
C LYS A 88 13.73 11.72 -21.83
N ASP A 89 13.03 12.73 -21.37
CA ASP A 89 13.41 14.14 -21.52
C ASP A 89 14.21 14.67 -20.31
N GLU A 90 14.02 14.08 -19.12
CA GLU A 90 14.69 14.52 -17.89
C GLU A 90 14.93 13.35 -16.91
N THR A 91 16.10 12.71 -17.01
CA THR A 91 16.49 11.57 -16.17
C THR A 91 16.73 11.93 -14.71
N SER A 92 16.96 13.20 -14.39
CA SER A 92 17.29 13.65 -13.03
C SER A 92 16.11 13.58 -12.05
N LYS A 93 14.86 13.53 -12.55
CA LYS A 93 13.62 13.58 -11.75
C LYS A 93 12.86 12.25 -11.73
N TRP A 94 13.55 11.13 -11.94
CA TRP A 94 12.94 9.80 -11.99
C TRP A 94 12.19 9.43 -10.70
N ASP A 95 12.68 9.90 -9.56
CA ASP A 95 12.10 9.72 -8.23
C ASP A 95 10.71 10.37 -8.11
N GLN A 96 10.54 11.55 -8.73
CA GLN A 96 9.27 12.27 -8.78
C GLN A 96 8.23 11.59 -9.66
N GLN A 97 8.67 10.76 -10.62
CA GLN A 97 7.78 10.00 -11.50
C GLN A 97 7.27 8.72 -10.86
N LEU A 98 7.93 8.18 -9.82
CA LEU A 98 7.55 6.91 -9.21
C LEU A 98 6.09 6.85 -8.72
N PRO A 99 5.50 7.88 -8.07
CA PRO A 99 4.11 7.81 -7.64
C PRO A 99 3.14 7.68 -8.83
N LEU A 100 3.43 8.37 -9.93
CA LEU A 100 2.62 8.30 -11.15
C LEU A 100 2.75 6.93 -11.82
N LEU A 101 3.96 6.38 -11.86
CA LEU A 101 4.21 5.03 -12.39
C LEU A 101 3.55 3.95 -11.53
N GLU A 102 3.65 4.06 -10.20
CA GLU A 102 2.99 3.16 -9.25
C GLU A 102 1.48 3.16 -9.47
N PHE A 103 0.87 4.34 -9.57
CA PHE A 103 -0.56 4.47 -9.85
C PHE A 103 -0.93 3.88 -11.22
N SER A 104 -0.17 4.21 -12.26
CA SER A 104 -0.43 3.74 -13.63
C SER A 104 -0.31 2.22 -13.73
N TYR A 105 0.71 1.63 -13.10
CA TYR A 105 0.90 0.18 -13.02
C TYR A 105 -0.27 -0.48 -12.26
N ASN A 106 -0.62 0.04 -11.08
CA ASN A 106 -1.68 -0.55 -10.27
C ASN A 106 -3.08 -0.41 -10.90
N ASN A 107 -3.29 0.59 -11.75
CA ASN A 107 -4.55 0.80 -12.46
C ASN A 107 -4.57 0.18 -13.88
N ALA A 108 -3.46 -0.39 -14.35
CA ALA A 108 -3.42 -1.10 -15.62
C ALA A 108 -4.03 -2.51 -15.49
N THR A 109 -4.71 -2.98 -16.54
CA THR A 109 -5.24 -4.36 -16.56
C THR A 109 -4.11 -5.33 -16.86
N HIS A 110 -3.89 -6.31 -15.97
CA HIS A 110 -2.88 -7.34 -16.19
C HIS A 110 -3.45 -8.50 -17.02
N SER A 111 -2.68 -9.00 -17.98
CA SER A 111 -3.09 -10.09 -18.88
C SER A 111 -3.42 -11.38 -18.15
N ALA A 112 -2.66 -11.71 -17.10
CA ALA A 112 -2.82 -12.94 -16.31
C ALA A 112 -4.11 -12.95 -15.48
N THR A 113 -4.48 -11.82 -14.87
CA THR A 113 -5.64 -11.73 -13.97
C THR A 113 -6.87 -11.14 -14.64
N ARG A 114 -6.72 -10.54 -15.83
CA ARG A 114 -7.76 -9.77 -16.54
C ARG A 114 -8.36 -8.63 -15.70
N GLN A 115 -7.68 -8.24 -14.62
CA GLN A 115 -8.14 -7.27 -13.64
C GLN A 115 -7.00 -6.32 -13.27
N THR A 116 -7.35 -5.14 -12.76
CA THR A 116 -6.34 -4.20 -12.25
C THR A 116 -5.86 -4.63 -10.86
N PRO A 117 -4.56 -4.53 -10.54
CA PRO A 117 -4.05 -4.78 -9.19
C PRO A 117 -4.76 -3.95 -8.11
N PHE A 118 -5.17 -2.73 -8.45
CA PHE A 118 -5.93 -1.86 -7.55
C PHE A 118 -7.30 -2.45 -7.21
N PHE A 119 -8.06 -2.91 -8.23
CA PHE A 119 -9.34 -3.57 -8.02
C PHE A 119 -9.21 -4.87 -7.23
N LEU A 120 -8.20 -5.68 -7.53
CA LEU A 120 -7.96 -6.93 -6.80
C LEU A 120 -7.63 -6.70 -5.32
N CYS A 121 -6.99 -5.58 -4.98
CA CYS A 121 -6.61 -5.26 -3.60
C CYS A 121 -7.72 -4.56 -2.81
N TYR A 122 -8.43 -3.62 -3.45
CA TYR A 122 -9.37 -2.73 -2.76
C TYR A 122 -10.85 -2.95 -3.13
N GLY A 123 -11.13 -3.67 -4.22
CA GLY A 123 -12.49 -3.97 -4.68
C GLY A 123 -13.17 -2.86 -5.49
N TRP A 124 -12.46 -1.79 -5.85
CA TRP A 124 -12.99 -0.69 -6.66
C TRP A 124 -11.91 -0.14 -7.61
N HIS A 125 -12.32 0.60 -8.64
CA HIS A 125 -11.39 1.27 -9.56
C HIS A 125 -11.25 2.75 -9.21
N PRO A 126 -10.04 3.31 -9.18
CA PRO A 126 -9.83 4.71 -8.89
C PRO A 126 -10.40 5.60 -10.00
N LEU A 127 -10.95 6.75 -9.62
CA LEU A 127 -11.37 7.77 -10.58
C LEU A 127 -10.13 8.37 -11.23
N THR A 128 -9.99 8.18 -12.54
CA THR A 128 -8.95 8.84 -13.32
C THR A 128 -9.47 10.10 -14.00
N PRO A 129 -8.61 11.05 -14.38
CA PRO A 129 -9.03 12.23 -15.15
C PRO A 129 -9.82 11.84 -16.42
N GLN A 130 -9.47 10.73 -17.07
CA GLN A 130 -10.21 10.24 -18.23
C GLN A 130 -11.65 9.84 -17.87
N LEU A 131 -11.87 9.23 -16.70
CA LEU A 131 -13.20 8.82 -16.25
C LEU A 131 -14.04 10.01 -15.76
N LEU A 132 -13.41 11.06 -15.26
CA LEU A 132 -14.07 12.34 -14.91
C LEU A 132 -14.59 13.10 -16.14
N LEU A 133 -13.94 12.93 -17.30
CA LEU A 133 -14.32 13.55 -18.57
C LEU A 133 -15.41 12.76 -19.32
N VAL A 134 -15.68 11.52 -18.94
CA VAL A 134 -16.77 10.71 -19.50
C VAL A 134 -18.04 11.02 -18.72
N PRO A 135 -19.12 11.51 -19.35
CA PRO A 135 -20.38 11.73 -18.63
C PRO A 135 -20.85 10.40 -18.01
N ALA A 136 -21.11 10.43 -16.71
CA ALA A 136 -21.47 9.26 -15.93
C ALA A 136 -22.64 8.54 -16.62
N GLN A 137 -22.42 7.29 -17.01
CA GLN A 137 -23.51 6.46 -17.50
C GLN A 137 -24.54 6.29 -16.37
N PRO A 138 -25.85 6.40 -16.62
CA PRO A 138 -26.88 6.50 -15.58
C PRO A 138 -26.94 5.28 -14.64
N HIS A 139 -26.35 4.15 -15.02
CA HIS A 139 -26.25 2.95 -14.18
C HIS A 139 -25.10 2.97 -13.16
N HIS A 140 -24.11 3.88 -13.29
CA HIS A 140 -23.00 4.04 -12.33
C HIS A 140 -23.20 5.20 -11.34
N ALA A 141 -24.17 6.09 -11.59
CA ALA A 141 -24.48 7.22 -10.72
C ALA A 141 -24.94 6.77 -9.30
N ALA A 142 -25.64 5.64 -9.21
CA ALA A 142 -26.11 5.10 -7.93
C ALA A 142 -24.96 4.59 -7.04
N ALA A 143 -23.93 3.99 -7.61
CA ALA A 143 -22.77 3.49 -6.86
C ALA A 143 -21.84 4.63 -6.41
N ALA A 144 -21.67 5.67 -7.23
CA ALA A 144 -20.92 6.87 -6.85
C ALA A 144 -21.61 7.66 -5.72
N ALA A 145 -22.95 7.74 -5.73
CA ALA A 145 -23.73 8.36 -4.66
C ALA A 145 -23.57 7.62 -3.31
N ALA A 146 -23.44 6.29 -3.33
CA ALA A 146 -23.23 5.49 -2.12
C ALA A 146 -21.84 5.72 -1.48
N ILE A 147 -20.80 5.96 -2.29
CA ILE A 147 -19.44 6.23 -1.78
C ILE A 147 -19.34 7.66 -1.20
N VAL A 148 -19.99 8.64 -1.83
CA VAL A 148 -20.07 10.02 -1.30
C VAL A 148 -20.85 10.06 0.03
N ALA A 149 -21.88 9.23 0.20
CA ALA A 149 -22.62 9.14 1.46
C ALA A 149 -21.80 8.52 2.63
N ILE A 150 -20.77 7.72 2.33
CA ILE A 150 -19.84 7.19 3.35
C ILE A 150 -18.80 8.25 3.76
N ALA A 151 -18.55 9.23 2.89
CA ALA A 151 -17.57 10.30 3.10
C ALA A 151 -18.13 11.52 3.86
N ASP A 152 -19.40 11.51 4.26
CA ASP A 152 -20.02 12.56 5.08
C ASP A 152 -20.19 12.07 6.54
N PRO A 153 -19.25 12.36 7.46
CA PRO A 153 -19.26 11.83 8.82
C PRO A 153 -20.20 12.63 9.76
N ALA A 154 -21.30 13.16 9.25
CA ALA A 154 -22.14 14.10 10.00
C ALA A 154 -23.11 13.48 11.03
N PRO A 155 -23.38 12.15 11.12
CA PRO A 155 -24.09 11.61 12.29
C PRO A 155 -23.22 10.73 13.20
N ALA A 156 -21.98 10.38 12.82
CA ALA A 156 -21.12 9.53 13.65
C ALA A 156 -20.55 10.28 14.87
N ALA A 157 -20.29 11.59 14.75
CA ALA A 157 -19.82 12.41 15.87
C ALA A 157 -20.84 12.52 17.01
N ALA A 158 -22.15 12.49 16.70
CA ALA A 158 -23.21 12.55 17.71
C ALA A 158 -23.33 11.24 18.53
N ALA A 159 -23.04 10.08 17.91
CA ALA A 159 -23.10 8.79 18.60
C ALA A 159 -21.91 8.57 19.56
N VAL A 160 -20.72 9.06 19.22
CA VAL A 160 -19.52 8.93 20.07
C VAL A 160 -19.60 9.89 21.28
N ALA A 161 -20.21 11.07 21.12
CA ALA A 161 -20.50 11.98 22.23
C ALA A 161 -21.50 11.40 23.25
N ALA A 162 -22.53 10.66 22.77
CA ALA A 162 -23.49 9.99 23.63
C ALA A 162 -22.88 8.78 24.38
N ALA A 163 -21.97 8.04 23.75
CA ALA A 163 -21.27 6.91 24.37
C ALA A 163 -20.24 7.35 25.42
N GLY A 164 -19.56 8.49 25.20
CA GLY A 164 -18.61 9.07 26.16
C GLY A 164 -19.26 9.56 27.46
N ALA A 165 -20.47 10.15 27.38
CA ALA A 165 -21.20 10.63 28.56
C ALA A 165 -21.67 9.48 29.48
N ALA A 166 -22.02 8.31 28.91
CA ALA A 166 -22.43 7.14 29.70
C ALA A 166 -21.26 6.47 30.43
N ALA A 167 -20.05 6.47 29.83
CA ALA A 167 -18.86 5.87 30.44
C ALA A 167 -18.32 6.70 31.62
N VAL A 168 -18.40 8.03 31.56
CA VAL A 168 -17.95 8.91 32.67
C VAL A 168 -18.90 8.85 33.86
N ALA A 169 -20.22 8.69 33.63
CA ALA A 169 -21.20 8.52 34.71
C ALA A 169 -21.02 7.19 35.47
N ALA A 170 -20.62 6.11 34.79
CA ALA A 170 -20.40 4.80 35.41
C ALA A 170 -19.15 4.74 36.29
N VAL A 171 -18.10 5.51 35.95
CA VAL A 171 -16.85 5.56 36.74
C VAL A 171 -17.01 6.43 37.99
N GLY A 172 -17.85 7.48 37.95
CA GLY A 172 -18.12 8.33 39.12
C GLY A 172 -18.95 7.65 40.22
N ALA A 173 -19.87 6.74 39.86
CA ALA A 173 -20.71 6.04 40.83
C ALA A 173 -19.96 4.97 41.65
N ALA A 174 -18.84 4.44 41.13
CA ALA A 174 -18.01 3.45 41.83
C ALA A 174 -17.06 4.06 42.87
N ALA A 175 -16.84 5.39 42.86
CA ALA A 175 -15.90 6.07 43.76
C ALA A 175 -16.54 6.67 45.02
N THR A 176 -17.86 6.56 45.20
CA THR A 176 -18.60 7.10 46.36
C THR A 176 -19.20 6.02 47.28
N ALA A 177 -18.84 4.75 47.08
CA ALA A 177 -19.34 3.62 47.87
C ALA A 177 -18.20 2.78 48.51
N ALA A 178 -17.11 3.43 48.94
CA ALA A 178 -16.09 2.84 49.80
C ALA A 178 -15.93 3.69 51.07
#